data_AF-A0A969NFG6-F1
#
_entry.id   AF-A0A969NFG6-F1
#
_cell.length_a   1.000
_cell.length_b   1.000
_cell.length_c   1.000
_cell.angle_alpha   90.00
_cell.angle_beta   90.00
_cell.angle_gamma   90.00
#
_symmetry.space_group_name_H-M   'P 1'
#
loop_
_entity.id
_entity.type
_entity.pdbx_description
1 polymer ?
#
loop_
_entity_poly.entity_id
_entity_poly.type
_entity_poly.pdbx_seq_one_letter_code
_entity_poly.pdbx_strand_id
1 'polypeptide(L)' 'MIVRIVKMTFRKDTADTFKDYTNEIKETIRNFEGCLHLNIYRDIQDPLYSFPIHTGNQKII' A
#
# COMPACT_ATOMS: atom_id res chain seq x y z
N MET A 1 -8.78 16.17 -1.86
CA MET A 1 -7.58 15.30 -1.81
C MET A 1 -7.65 14.50 -0.53
N ILE A 2 -7.71 13.18 -0.61
CA ILE A 2 -7.83 12.30 0.57
C ILE A 2 -6.61 11.40 0.62
N VAL A 3 -5.96 11.32 1.78
CA VAL A 3 -4.90 10.35 2.04
C VAL A 3 -5.50 9.21 2.84
N ARG A 4 -5.41 7.99 2.31
CA ARG A 4 -5.82 6.76 2.99
C ARG A 4 -4.56 6.03 3.40
N ILE A 5 -4.41 5.79 4.70
CA ILE A 5 -3.28 5.01 5.23
C ILE A 5 -3.84 3.67 5.70
N VAL A 6 -3.41 2.60 5.05
CA VAL A 6 -3.73 1.23 5.48
C VAL A 6 -2.54 0.70 6.24
N LYS A 7 -2.78 0.12 7.42
CA LYS A 7 -1.76 -0.53 8.27
C LYS A 7 -2.06 -2.02 8.29
N MET A 8 -1.14 -2.84 7.77
CA MET A 8 -1.33 -4.28 7.65
C MET A 8 -0.39 -5.03 8.59
N THR A 9 -0.94 -5.99 9.34
CA THR A 9 -0.16 -6.87 10.22
C THR A 9 0.18 -8.16 9.50
N PHE A 10 1.47 -8.46 9.39
CA PHE A 10 1.98 -9.67 8.73
C PHE A 10 2.39 -10.71 9.76
N ARG A 11 2.30 -11.98 9.37
CA ARG A 11 3.04 -13.04 10.07
C ARG A 11 4.53 -12.85 9.77
N LYS A 12 5.40 -13.25 10.71
CA LYS A 12 6.86 -13.05 10.64
C LYS A 12 7.46 -13.34 9.26
N ASP A 13 7.02 -14.42 8.63
CA ASP A 13 7.64 -14.92 7.39
C ASP A 13 6.88 -14.54 6.11
N THR A 14 5.80 -13.76 6.22
CA THR A 14 4.96 -13.36 5.07
C THR A 14 5.25 -11.94 4.56
N ALA A 15 6.04 -11.19 5.33
CA ALA A 15 6.35 -9.80 5.06
C ALA A 15 7.10 -9.59 3.74
N ASP A 16 8.06 -10.46 3.42
CA ASP A 16 8.84 -10.36 2.18
C ASP A 16 8.04 -10.84 0.96
N THR A 17 7.27 -11.93 1.08
CA THR A 17 6.35 -12.38 0.03
C THR A 17 5.37 -11.29 -0.40
N PHE A 18 4.83 -10.57 0.58
CA PHE A 18 3.91 -9.49 0.28
C PHE A 18 4.59 -8.28 -0.37
N LYS A 19 5.85 -7.99 -0.04
CA LYS A 19 6.65 -6.96 -0.71
C LYS A 19 6.87 -7.30 -2.19
N ASP A 20 7.17 -8.56 -2.50
CA ASP A 20 7.36 -9.00 -3.88
C ASP A 20 6.04 -8.92 -4.65
N TYR A 21 4.96 -9.42 -4.05
CA TYR A 21 3.62 -9.31 -4.61
C TYR A 21 3.21 -7.85 -4.89
N THR A 22 3.42 -6.94 -3.92
CA THR A 22 3.10 -5.52 -4.13
C THR A 22 3.96 -4.87 -5.19
N ASN A 23 5.21 -5.30 -5.38
CA ASN A 23 6.03 -4.83 -6.49
C ASN A 23 5.49 -5.25 -7.86
N GLU A 24 4.85 -6.41 -7.96
CA GLU A 24 4.20 -6.88 -9.18
C GLU A 24 2.92 -6.09 -9.49
N ILE A 25 2.08 -5.83 -8.47
CA ILE A 25 0.76 -5.21 -8.67
C ILE A 25 0.75 -3.67 -8.54
N LYS A 26 1.85 -3.02 -8.10
CA LYS A 26 1.89 -1.57 -7.85
C LYS A 26 1.45 -0.73 -9.04
N GLU A 27 1.78 -1.15 -10.27
CA GLU A 27 1.41 -0.41 -11.48
C GLU A 27 -0.09 -0.51 -11.74
N THR A 28 -0.70 -1.67 -11.48
CA THR A 28 -2.15 -1.84 -11.53
C THR A 28 -2.85 -0.91 -10.54
N ILE A 29 -2.32 -0.77 -9.31
CA ILE A 29 -2.88 0.12 -8.29
C ILE A 29 -2.73 1.59 -8.72
N ARG A 30 -1.57 1.99 -9.27
CA ARG A 30 -1.34 3.36 -9.75
C ARG A 30 -2.21 3.73 -10.94
N ASN A 31 -2.56 2.77 -11.79
CA ASN A 31 -3.45 2.99 -12.92
C ASN A 31 -4.93 3.06 -12.52
N PHE A 32 -5.28 2.84 -11.24
CA PHE A 32 -6.63 2.98 -10.77
C PHE A 32 -7.08 4.46 -10.80
N GLU A 33 -8.28 4.72 -11.32
CA GLU A 33 -8.82 6.07 -11.43
C GLU A 33 -8.87 6.74 -10.04
N GLY A 34 -8.30 7.94 -9.97
CA GLY A 34 -8.18 8.66 -8.71
C GLY A 34 -6.99 8.26 -7.85
N CYS A 35 -6.20 7.22 -8.14
CA CYS A 35 -4.93 6.95 -7.43
C CYS A 35 -3.83 7.86 -7.96
N LEU A 36 -3.51 8.93 -7.22
CA LEU A 36 -2.50 9.91 -7.62
C LEU A 36 -1.10 9.54 -7.13
N HIS A 37 -1.02 8.85 -5.99
CA HIS A 37 0.26 8.49 -5.39
C HIS A 37 0.13 7.24 -4.51
N LEU A 38 1.11 6.35 -4.61
CA LEU A 38 1.21 5.11 -3.85
C LEU A 38 2.61 4.99 -3.27
N ASN A 39 2.72 5.10 -1.94
CA ASN A 39 3.95 4.76 -1.21
C ASN A 39 3.74 3.51 -0.35
N ILE A 40 4.84 2.82 -0.08
CA ILE A 40 4.87 1.62 0.75
C ILE A 40 5.97 1.82 1.78
N TYR A 41 5.62 1.77 3.05
CA TYR A 41 6.56 1.91 4.16
C TYR A 41 6.64 0.60 4.94
N ARG A 42 7.84 0.21 5.34
CA ARG A 42 8.07 -0.84 6.34
C ARG A 42 8.42 -0.15 7.65
N ASP A 43 7.80 -0.57 8.75
CA ASP A 43 8.17 -0.11 10.08
C ASP A 43 9.61 -0.56 10.41
N ILE A 44 10.32 0.28 11.15
CA ILE A 44 11.73 0.08 11.51
C ILE A 44 11.92 -0.89 12.68
N GLN A 45 10.90 -1.09 13.51
CA GLN A 45 10.93 -1.92 14.72
C GLN A 45 10.15 -3.23 14.57
N ASP A 46 9.15 -3.27 13.69
CA ASP A 46 8.31 -4.45 13.40
C ASP A 46 8.18 -4.66 11.88
N PRO A 47 7.98 -5.88 11.34
CA PRO A 47 7.77 -6.11 9.90
C PRO A 47 6.34 -5.71 9.47
N LEU A 48 5.87 -4.58 9.97
CA LEU A 48 4.58 -4.02 9.67
C LEU A 48 4.71 -3.12 8.45
N TYR A 49 3.83 -3.30 7.47
CA TYR A 49 3.80 -2.40 6.32
C TYR A 49 2.61 -1.46 6.38
N SER A 50 2.87 -0.21 5.99
CA SER A 50 1.84 0.80 5.81
C SER A 50 1.82 1.29 4.38
N PHE A 51 0.60 1.36 3.82
CA PHE A 51 0.31 1.80 2.46
C PHE A 51 -0.43 3.13 2.53
N PRO A 52 0.26 4.26 2.40
CA PRO A 52 -0.37 5.51 1.98
C PRO A 52 -0.81 5.42 0.52
N ILE A 53 -2.11 5.41 0.31
CA ILE A 53 -2.76 5.60 -0.99
C ILE A 53 -3.32 7.02 -0.98
N HIS A 54 -2.91 7.84 -1.95
CA HIS A 54 -3.45 9.18 -2.14
C HIS A 54 -4.52 9.10 -3.23
N THR A 55 -5.78 9.31 -2.85
CA THR A 55 -6.89 9.32 -3.80
C THR A 55 -7.48 10.72 -4.01
N GLY A 56 -7.72 11.06 -5.28
CA GLY A 56 -8.55 12.19 -5.68
C GLY A 56 -10.02 11.80 -5.66
N ASN A 57 -10.77 12.24 -4.64
CA ASN A 57 -12.23 12.23 -4.47
C ASN A 57 -13.10 11.01 -4.88
N GLN A 58 -12.54 9.90 -5.32
CA GLN A 58 -13.30 8.67 -5.58
C GLN A 58 -13.24 7.75 -4.35
N LYS A 59 -14.42 7.41 -3.85
CA LYS A 59 -14.62 6.30 -2.91
C LYS A 59 -14.17 5.02 -3.61
N ILE A 60 -13.03 4.47 -3.22
CA ILE A 60 -12.69 3.08 -3.51
C ILE A 60 -13.44 2.25 -2.47
N ILE A 61 -14.41 1.47 -2.95
CA ILE A 61 -15.17 0.47 -2.19
C ILE A 61 -14.28 -0.69 -1.77
#